data_AF-A0A0G1H843-F1
#
_entry.id   AF-A0A0G1H843-F1
#
_cell.length_a   1.000
_cell.length_b   1.000
_cell.length_c   1.000
_cell.angle_alpha   90.00
_cell.angle_beta   90.00
_cell.angle_gamma   90.00
#
_symmetry.space_group_name_H-M   'P 1'
#
loop_
_entity.id
_entity.type
_entity.pdbx_description
1 polymer ?
#
loop_
_entity_poly.entity_id
_entity_poly.type
_entity_poly.pdbx_seq_one_letter_code
_entity_poly.pdbx_strand_id
1 'polypeptide(L)'
;MAIFDELKSAAAVLKEAGKIEQYEQILVVQKELLDQQKHIYDLEIENRALKELLKVRDSLEFRNGAYWKIGEKEEGPFCSRCWDVNSKTVRMRPGANRAFHGCPECKTSTQTDPGYQTLYVNRKPPSSCR
;
A
#
# COMPACT_ATOMS: atom_id res chain seq x y z
N MET A 1 -12.44 23.12 -14.96
CA MET A 1 -13.02 23.28 -16.32
C MET A 1 -13.25 24.74 -16.69
N ALA A 2 -13.48 25.66 -15.75
CA ALA A 2 -13.65 27.10 -16.04
C ALA A 2 -12.50 27.75 -16.86
N ILE A 3 -11.25 27.42 -16.54
CA ILE A 3 -10.06 27.97 -17.23
C ILE A 3 -10.01 27.59 -18.72
N PHE A 4 -10.50 26.39 -19.08
CA PHE A 4 -10.50 25.95 -20.48
C PHE A 4 -11.53 26.72 -21.32
N ASP A 5 -12.71 26.98 -20.75
CA ASP A 5 -13.76 27.77 -21.42
C ASP A 5 -13.35 29.24 -21.59
N GLU A 6 -12.63 29.81 -20.62
CA GLU A 6 -12.04 31.15 -20.70
C GLU A 6 -10.95 31.23 -21.77
N LEU A 7 -10.07 30.23 -21.88
CA LEU A 7 -9.06 30.16 -22.94
C LEU A 7 -9.70 30.02 -24.32
N LYS A 8 -10.78 29.25 -24.44
CA LYS A 8 -11.51 29.05 -25.69
C LYS A 8 -12.25 30.31 -26.14
N SER A 9 -12.83 31.06 -25.22
CA SER A 9 -13.49 32.33 -25.53
C SER A 9 -12.46 33.39 -25.94
N ALA A 10 -11.32 33.49 -25.27
CA ALA A 10 -10.22 34.37 -25.66
C ALA A 10 -9.66 34.01 -27.05
N ALA A 11 -9.53 32.72 -27.36
CA ALA A 11 -9.10 32.23 -28.68
C ALA A 11 -10.11 32.61 -29.78
N ALA A 12 -11.42 32.55 -29.50
CA ALA A 12 -12.46 32.94 -30.45
C ALA A 12 -12.41 34.44 -30.79
N VAL A 13 -12.23 35.29 -29.78
CA VAL A 13 -12.10 36.75 -29.96
C VAL A 13 -10.87 37.12 -30.80
N LEU A 14 -9.74 36.43 -30.58
CA LEU A 14 -8.51 36.69 -31.35
C LEU A 14 -8.60 36.19 -32.80
N LYS A 15 -9.36 35.11 -33.03
CA LYS A 15 -9.68 34.62 -34.37
C LYS A 15 -10.54 35.63 -35.15
N GLU A 16 -11.53 36.23 -34.51
CA GLU A 16 -12.38 37.27 -35.11
C GLU A 16 -11.63 38.58 -35.36
N ALA A 17 -10.63 38.90 -34.53
CA ALA A 17 -9.76 40.08 -34.70
C ALA A 17 -8.69 39.92 -35.81
N GLY A 18 -8.68 38.82 -36.56
CA GLY A 18 -7.74 38.58 -37.67
C GLY A 18 -6.29 38.30 -37.23
N LYS A 19 -6.08 38.02 -35.94
CA LYS A 19 -4.78 37.81 -35.29
C LYS A 19 -4.39 36.32 -35.29
N ILE A 20 -4.22 35.76 -36.49
CA ILE A 20 -4.10 34.31 -36.75
C ILE A 20 -2.83 33.70 -36.10
N GLU A 21 -1.72 34.43 -36.05
CA GLU A 21 -0.48 33.94 -35.42
C GLU A 21 -0.63 33.74 -33.90
N GLN A 22 -1.32 34.65 -33.20
CA GLN A 22 -1.59 34.47 -31.77
C GLN A 22 -2.57 33.32 -31.50
N TYR A 23 -3.44 33.00 -32.45
CA TYR A 23 -4.39 31.90 -32.32
C TYR A 23 -3.69 30.52 -32.31
N GLU A 24 -2.66 30.32 -33.15
CA GLU A 24 -1.88 29.08 -33.17
C GLU A 24 -1.15 28.85 -31.84
N GLN A 25 -0.57 29.90 -31.25
CA GLN A 25 0.10 29.82 -29.95
C GLN A 25 -0.87 29.41 -28.83
N ILE A 26 -2.09 29.94 -28.85
CA ILE A 26 -3.12 29.60 -27.85
C ILE A 26 -3.57 28.14 -28.00
N LEU A 27 -3.65 27.62 -29.21
CA LEU A 27 -3.99 26.21 -29.45
C LEU A 27 -2.90 25.25 -28.94
N VAL A 28 -1.62 25.61 -29.07
CA VAL A 28 -0.51 24.83 -28.50
C VAL A 28 -0.61 24.82 -26.97
N VAL A 29 -0.81 25.99 -26.36
CA VAL A 29 -0.98 26.11 -24.91
C VAL A 29 -2.20 25.32 -24.44
N GLN A 30 -3.33 25.35 -25.16
CA GLN A 30 -4.51 24.54 -24.81
C GLN A 30 -4.22 23.03 -24.80
N LYS A 31 -3.45 22.54 -25.79
CA LYS A 31 -3.06 21.12 -25.84
C LYS A 31 -2.16 20.76 -24.65
N GLU A 32 -1.14 21.57 -24.38
CA GLU A 32 -0.24 21.36 -23.25
C GLU A 32 -1.01 21.36 -21.92
N LEU A 33 -1.97 22.27 -21.76
CA LEU A 33 -2.79 22.39 -20.55
C LEU A 33 -3.69 21.16 -20.36
N LEU A 34 -4.26 20.62 -21.43
CA LEU A 34 -5.04 19.38 -21.40
C LEU A 34 -4.18 18.18 -21.02
N ASP A 35 -2.97 18.07 -21.58
CA ASP A 35 -2.07 16.95 -21.27
C ASP A 35 -1.52 17.05 -19.84
N GLN A 36 -1.19 18.26 -19.36
CA GLN A 36 -0.85 18.47 -17.96
C GLN A 36 -2.01 18.11 -17.03
N GLN A 37 -3.25 18.46 -17.39
CA GLN A 37 -4.41 18.15 -16.57
C GLN A 37 -4.65 16.63 -16.48
N LYS A 38 -4.44 15.88 -17.57
CA LYS A 38 -4.46 14.42 -17.55
C LYS A 38 -3.37 13.87 -16.64
N HIS A 39 -2.15 14.36 -16.75
CA HIS A 39 -1.05 13.92 -15.88
C HIS A 39 -1.34 14.19 -14.39
N ILE A 40 -1.91 15.34 -14.05
CA ILE A 40 -2.34 15.63 -12.68
C ILE A 40 -3.41 14.64 -12.21
N TYR A 41 -4.39 14.34 -13.06
CA TYR A 41 -5.44 13.39 -12.74
C TYR A 41 -4.90 11.98 -12.51
N ASP A 42 -4.01 11.50 -13.39
CA ASP A 42 -3.38 10.18 -13.26
C ASP A 42 -2.53 10.10 -12.00
N LEU A 43 -1.72 11.14 -11.72
CA LEU A 43 -0.93 11.24 -10.49
C LEU A 43 -1.82 11.27 -9.25
N GLU A 44 -2.96 11.97 -9.27
CA GLU A 44 -3.90 11.96 -8.16
C GLU A 44 -4.51 10.57 -7.90
N ILE A 45 -4.83 9.83 -8.97
CA ILE A 45 -5.33 8.45 -8.85
C ILE A 45 -4.26 7.57 -8.22
N GLU A 46 -3.03 7.62 -8.72
CA GLU A 46 -1.91 6.86 -8.16
C GLU A 46 -1.66 7.23 -6.70
N ASN A 47 -1.69 8.53 -6.38
CA ASN A 47 -1.49 9.01 -5.02
C ASN A 47 -2.58 8.51 -4.06
N ARG A 48 -3.85 8.48 -4.52
CA ARG A 48 -4.96 7.90 -3.74
C ARG A 48 -4.78 6.40 -3.56
N ALA A 49 -4.45 5.67 -4.63
CA ALA A 49 -4.21 4.22 -4.56
C ALA A 49 -3.07 3.87 -3.59
N LEU A 50 -1.94 4.59 -3.67
CA LEU A 50 -0.81 4.43 -2.77
C LEU A 50 -1.17 4.79 -1.32
N LYS A 51 -1.93 5.86 -1.09
CA LYS A 51 -2.41 6.22 0.25
C LYS A 51 -3.34 5.16 0.84
N GLU A 52 -4.22 4.56 0.05
CA GLU A 52 -5.06 3.46 0.51
C GLU A 52 -4.22 2.22 0.86
N LEU A 53 -3.20 1.89 0.06
CA LEU A 53 -2.27 0.81 0.39
C LEU A 53 -1.48 1.09 1.68
N LEU A 54 -1.08 2.34 1.93
CA LEU A 54 -0.38 2.74 3.15
C LEU A 54 -1.29 2.69 4.38
N LYS A 55 -2.56 3.09 4.28
CA LYS A 55 -3.54 2.96 5.40
C LYS A 55 -3.68 1.51 5.87
N VAL A 56 -3.63 0.55 4.96
CA VAL A 56 -3.68 -0.88 5.33
C VAL A 56 -2.42 -1.27 6.11
N ARG A 57 -1.24 -0.76 5.72
CA ARG A 57 0.03 -0.94 6.46
C ARG A 57 0.03 -0.27 7.83
N ASP A 58 -0.45 0.96 7.95
CA ASP A 58 -0.41 1.73 9.19
C ASP A 58 -1.30 1.13 10.29
N SER A 59 -2.31 0.33 9.91
CA SER A 59 -3.15 -0.38 10.88
C SER A 59 -2.53 -1.66 11.46
N LEU A 60 -1.35 -2.10 10.98
CA LEU A 60 -0.72 -3.36 11.37
C LEU A 60 0.57 -3.13 12.15
N GLU A 61 0.60 -3.58 13.40
CA GLU A 61 1.80 -3.56 14.23
C GLU A 61 2.46 -4.94 14.29
N PHE A 62 3.77 -4.96 14.10
CA PHE A 62 4.54 -6.18 14.27
C PHE A 62 4.86 -6.41 15.75
N ARG A 63 4.27 -7.43 16.37
CA ARG A 63 4.54 -7.84 17.76
C ARG A 63 4.72 -9.35 17.84
N ASN A 64 5.78 -9.82 18.50
CA ASN A 64 6.08 -11.23 18.76
C ASN A 64 6.02 -12.11 17.50
N GLY A 65 6.75 -11.73 16.45
CA GLY A 65 6.87 -12.54 15.22
C GLY A 65 5.60 -12.60 14.35
N ALA A 66 4.56 -11.85 14.68
CA ALA A 66 3.31 -11.76 13.93
C ALA A 66 2.84 -10.31 13.81
N TYR A 67 1.99 -10.04 12.82
CA TYR A 67 1.31 -8.75 12.71
C TYR A 67 -0.02 -8.76 13.46
N TRP A 68 -0.35 -7.65 14.08
CA TRP A 68 -1.58 -7.40 14.82
C TRP A 68 -2.22 -6.14 14.29
N LYS A 69 -3.53 -6.19 14.01
CA LYS A 69 -4.25 -5.01 13.58
C LYS A 69 -4.64 -4.19 14.80
N ILE A 70 -4.09 -2.99 14.93
CA ILE A 70 -4.48 -2.03 15.96
C ILE A 70 -5.70 -1.27 15.46
N GLY A 71 -6.82 -1.43 16.15
CA GLY A 71 -8.06 -0.70 15.91
C GLY A 71 -8.85 -0.60 17.21
N GLU A 72 -10.18 -0.53 17.14
CA GLU A 72 -11.04 -0.56 18.34
C GLU A 72 -10.94 -1.88 19.11
N LYS A 73 -10.56 -2.96 18.43
CA LYS A 73 -10.24 -4.27 19.02
C LYS A 73 -8.95 -4.78 18.39
N GLU A 74 -8.03 -5.31 19.20
CA GLU A 74 -6.82 -5.96 18.69
C GLU A 74 -7.24 -7.23 17.93
N GLU A 75 -7.06 -7.21 16.60
CA GLU A 75 -7.32 -8.37 15.75
C GLU A 75 -6.00 -8.99 15.29
N GLY A 76 -5.77 -10.25 15.63
CA GLY A 76 -4.57 -10.98 15.25
C GLY A 76 -4.60 -12.43 15.72
N PRO A 77 -3.52 -13.20 15.50
CA PRO A 77 -2.28 -12.84 14.80
C PRO A 77 -2.33 -13.06 13.28
N PHE A 78 -1.63 -12.22 12.51
CA PHE A 78 -1.43 -12.33 11.06
C PHE A 78 0.02 -12.75 10.74
N CYS A 79 0.18 -13.48 9.62
CA CYS A 79 1.49 -14.01 9.23
C CYS A 79 2.42 -12.94 8.67
N SER A 80 3.58 -12.78 9.31
CA SER A 80 4.64 -11.85 8.90
C SER A 80 5.19 -12.12 7.52
N ARG A 81 5.61 -13.36 7.26
CA ARG A 81 6.12 -13.76 5.95
C ARG A 81 5.12 -13.53 4.81
N CYS A 82 3.84 -13.85 5.00
CA CYS A 82 2.83 -13.64 3.96
C CYS A 82 2.59 -12.15 3.69
N TRP A 83 2.70 -11.32 4.72
CA TRP A 83 2.62 -9.88 4.59
C TRP A 83 3.87 -9.29 3.90
N ASP A 84 5.07 -9.67 4.32
CA ASP A 84 6.32 -9.11 3.79
C ASP A 84 6.58 -9.51 2.34
N VAL A 85 6.29 -10.77 1.99
CA VAL A 85 6.60 -11.30 0.65
C VAL A 85 5.46 -11.04 -0.33
N ASN A 86 4.21 -11.24 0.11
CA ASN A 86 3.05 -11.22 -0.79
C ASN A 86 2.09 -10.05 -0.51
N SER A 87 2.34 -9.21 0.50
CA SER A 87 1.40 -8.18 0.97
C SER A 87 -0.01 -8.72 1.26
N LYS A 88 -0.11 -9.99 1.71
CA LYS A 88 -1.37 -10.66 2.06
C LYS A 88 -1.55 -10.75 3.57
N THR A 89 -2.65 -10.22 4.09
CA THR A 89 -3.04 -10.36 5.51
C THR A 89 -3.68 -11.74 5.77
N VAL A 90 -2.85 -12.77 5.96
CA VAL A 90 -3.34 -14.12 6.29
C VAL A 90 -3.44 -14.30 7.80
N ARG A 91 -4.65 -14.58 8.28
CA ARG A 91 -4.90 -14.88 9.71
C ARG A 91 -4.29 -16.22 10.09
N MET A 92 -3.44 -16.22 11.10
CA MET A 92 -2.83 -17.43 11.64
C MET A 92 -3.81 -18.15 12.56
N ARG A 93 -3.71 -19.48 12.60
CA ARG A 93 -4.53 -20.33 13.46
C ARG A 93 -3.71 -20.80 14.67
N PRO A 94 -4.31 -20.92 15.87
CA PRO A 94 -3.60 -21.51 17.00
C PRO A 94 -3.24 -22.96 16.68
N GLY A 95 -2.01 -23.36 17.02
CA GLY A 95 -1.54 -24.73 16.91
C GLY A 95 -1.96 -25.58 18.11
N ALA A 96 -1.40 -26.80 18.19
CA ALA A 96 -1.59 -27.69 19.35
C ALA A 96 -1.13 -27.05 20.68
N ASN A 97 -0.18 -26.12 20.59
CA ASN A 97 0.30 -25.32 21.70
C ASN A 97 -0.24 -23.89 21.56
N ARG A 98 -0.90 -23.37 22.61
CA ARG A 98 -1.55 -22.04 22.59
C ARG A 98 -0.57 -20.90 22.33
N ALA A 99 0.72 -21.11 22.62
CA ALA A 99 1.77 -20.14 22.38
C ALA A 99 2.20 -19.99 20.92
N PHE A 100 1.87 -20.97 20.07
CA PHE A 100 2.27 -21.02 18.67
C PHE A 100 1.06 -20.85 17.77
N HIS A 101 1.21 -19.96 16.79
CA HIS A 101 0.24 -19.81 15.72
C HIS A 101 0.89 -20.28 14.42
N GLY A 102 0.13 -21.00 13.60
CA GLY A 102 0.54 -21.49 12.29
C GLY A 102 -0.21 -20.79 11.17
N CYS A 103 0.50 -20.40 10.12
CA CYS A 103 -0.12 -19.88 8.91
C CYS A 103 -0.63 -21.03 8.02
N PRO A 104 -1.90 -20.98 7.55
CA PRO A 104 -2.44 -22.01 6.66
C PRO A 104 -1.84 -21.95 5.24
N GLU A 105 -1.34 -20.80 4.78
CA GLU A 105 -0.80 -20.63 3.42
C GLU A 105 0.67 -21.10 3.34
N CYS A 106 1.55 -20.56 4.20
CA CYS A 106 2.98 -20.80 4.13
C CYS A 106 3.49 -21.85 5.13
N LYS A 107 2.61 -22.41 5.98
CA LYS A 107 2.93 -23.38 7.05
C LYS A 107 3.98 -22.92 8.06
N THR A 108 4.32 -21.63 8.05
CA THR A 108 5.26 -21.04 9.01
C THR A 108 4.55 -20.89 10.34
N SER A 109 5.21 -21.32 11.42
CA SER A 109 4.74 -21.17 12.79
C SER A 109 5.57 -20.12 13.54
N THR A 110 4.92 -19.20 14.23
CA THR A 110 5.59 -18.21 15.07
C THR A 110 5.05 -18.26 16.50
N GLN A 111 5.92 -17.95 17.44
CA GLN A 111 5.56 -17.83 18.84
C GLN A 111 5.02 -16.42 19.08
N THR A 112 3.74 -16.31 19.43
CA THR A 112 3.08 -15.01 19.62
C THR A 112 2.86 -14.65 21.09
N ASP A 113 2.98 -15.63 22.00
CA ASP A 113 2.81 -15.45 23.44
C ASP A 113 4.16 -15.20 24.14
N PRO A 114 4.36 -14.01 24.75
CA PRO A 114 5.60 -13.66 25.45
C PRO A 114 5.79 -14.43 26.77
N GLY A 115 4.73 -15.03 27.33
CA GLY A 115 4.80 -15.81 28.58
C GLY A 115 5.27 -17.25 28.41
N TYR A 116 5.40 -17.74 27.17
CA TYR A 116 5.75 -19.13 26.90
C TYR A 116 7.26 -19.33 26.80
N GLN A 117 7.92 -19.64 27.91
CA GLN A 117 9.27 -20.19 27.85
C GLN A 117 9.20 -21.59 27.25
N THR A 118 9.77 -21.78 26.05
CA THR A 118 9.93 -23.13 25.51
C THR A 118 10.79 -23.94 26.48
N LEU A 119 10.26 -25.05 27.01
CA LEU A 119 11.01 -25.99 27.84
C LEU A 119 12.12 -26.75 27.06
N TYR A 120 12.52 -26.26 25.88
CA TYR A 120 13.41 -26.95 24.93
C TYR A 120 14.67 -26.15 24.59
N VAL A 121 15.23 -25.39 25.55
CA VAL A 121 16.58 -24.81 25.39
C VAL A 121 17.69 -25.84 25.67
N ASN A 122 17.37 -27.00 26.25
CA ASN A 122 18.38 -27.99 26.68
C ASN A 122 18.26 -29.36 25.99
N ARG A 123 18.12 -29.41 24.66
CA ARG A 123 18.63 -30.59 23.93
C ARG A 123 19.96 -30.19 23.32
N LYS A 124 21.05 -30.49 24.05
CA LYS A 124 22.39 -30.62 23.45
C LYS A 124 22.21 -31.38 22.12
N PRO A 125 22.79 -30.92 21.00
CA PRO A 125 22.85 -31.76 19.82
C PRO A 125 23.43 -33.10 20.25
N PRO A 126 22.86 -34.25 19.83
CA PRO A 126 23.45 -35.54 20.15
C PRO A 126 24.92 -35.47 19.70
N SER A 127 25.83 -35.60 20.66
CA SER A 127 27.27 -35.65 20.41
C SER A 127 27.56 -36.96 19.69
N SER A 128 27.28 -36.99 18.40
CA SER A 128 27.75 -38.02 17.49
C SER A 128 29.21 -37.71 17.18
N CYS A 129 30.11 -38.48 17.79
CA CYS A 129 31.28 -39.10 17.17
C CYS A 129 32.25 -39.53 18.27
N ARG A 130 32.19 -40.81 18.63
CA ARG A 130 33.32 -41.57 19.13
C ARG A 130 33.43 -42.82 18.26
#